data_AF-A0A9X3HT99-F1
#
_entry.id   AF-A0A9X3HT99-F1
#
_cell.length_a   1.000
_cell.length_b   1.000
_cell.length_c   1.000
_cell.angle_alpha   90.00
_cell.angle_beta   90.00
_cell.angle_gamma   90.00
#
_symmetry.space_group_name_H-M   'P 1'
#
loop_
_entity.id
_entity.type
_entity.pdbx_description
1 polymer ?
#
loop_
_entity_poly.entity_id
_entity_poly.type
_entity_poly.pdbx_seq_one_letter_code
_entity_poly.pdbx_strand_id
1 'polypeptide(L)'
;MIRKDLCKTARCNTKGMTLIEVMLAVVIIGILASIAYPAYQNHSLQAHRNLAKADMVKLQLLLEQNYGTGYSWGSLLSGGSCTVCESSNERYLFSITSSATAAYTIVATAQNTKGQTNDSCLPSNHQMSLSSDGEALPSECW
;
A
#
# COMPACT_ATOMS: atom_id res chain seq x y z
N MET A 1 -35.80 -68.60 -22.59
CA MET A 1 -35.84 -68.14 -21.18
C MET A 1 -34.65 -67.21 -20.97
N ILE A 2 -34.80 -65.91 -21.23
CA ILE A 2 -33.72 -64.91 -21.17
C ILE A 2 -33.96 -64.09 -19.90
N ARG A 3 -33.04 -64.17 -18.93
CA ARG A 3 -33.14 -63.43 -17.67
C ARG A 3 -32.90 -61.95 -17.95
N LYS A 4 -33.86 -61.10 -17.58
CA LYS A 4 -33.69 -59.65 -17.51
C LYS A 4 -32.84 -59.34 -16.30
N ASP A 5 -31.58 -58.95 -16.51
CA ASP A 5 -30.77 -58.36 -15.45
C ASP A 5 -31.33 -56.98 -15.11
N LEU A 6 -32.03 -56.93 -13.97
CA LEU A 6 -32.59 -55.73 -13.37
C LEU A 6 -31.44 -54.77 -13.04
N CYS A 7 -31.34 -53.68 -13.80
CA CYS A 7 -30.52 -52.53 -13.43
C CYS A 7 -30.98 -52.03 -12.06
N LYS A 8 -30.19 -52.32 -11.01
CA LYS A 8 -30.43 -51.83 -9.65
C LYS A 8 -29.88 -50.41 -9.60
N THR A 9 -30.71 -49.43 -9.90
CA THR A 9 -30.39 -48.01 -9.77
C THR A 9 -30.09 -47.73 -8.30
N ALA A 10 -28.81 -47.80 -7.91
CA ALA A 10 -28.36 -47.32 -6.62
C ALA A 10 -28.68 -45.83 -6.57
N ARG A 11 -29.76 -45.48 -5.85
CA ARG A 11 -30.12 -44.09 -5.55
C ARG A 11 -28.98 -43.51 -4.71
N CYS A 12 -28.00 -42.90 -5.37
CA CYS A 12 -27.05 -42.03 -4.72
C CYS A 12 -27.85 -40.82 -4.25
N ASN A 13 -28.17 -40.79 -2.95
CA ASN A 13 -28.90 -39.69 -2.34
C ASN A 13 -28.02 -38.45 -2.43
N THR A 14 -28.28 -37.57 -3.41
CA THR A 14 -27.63 -36.26 -3.50
C THR A 14 -28.03 -35.47 -2.26
N LYS A 15 -27.12 -35.38 -1.27
CA LYS A 15 -27.31 -34.53 -0.10
C LYS A 15 -27.20 -33.08 -0.57
N GLY A 16 -28.30 -32.34 -0.49
CA GLY A 16 -28.32 -30.89 -0.68
C GLY A 16 -27.90 -30.16 0.59
N MET A 17 -27.33 -28.96 0.44
CA MET A 17 -27.11 -28.04 1.54
C MET A 17 -28.45 -27.55 2.09
N THR A 18 -28.58 -27.49 3.42
CA THR A 18 -29.78 -26.92 4.03
C THR A 18 -29.68 -25.39 4.07
N LEU A 19 -30.82 -24.70 4.10
CA LEU A 19 -30.85 -23.24 4.22
C LEU A 19 -30.17 -22.77 5.52
N ILE A 20 -30.34 -23.53 6.62
CA ILE A 20 -29.74 -23.20 7.92
C ILE A 20 -28.21 -23.34 7.89
N GLU A 21 -27.67 -24.29 7.13
CA GLU A 21 -26.23 -24.50 6.96
C GLU A 21 -25.60 -23.33 6.19
N VAL A 22 -26.26 -22.86 5.14
CA VAL A 22 -25.84 -21.65 4.40
C VAL A 22 -25.92 -20.41 5.30
N MET A 23 -26.99 -20.25 6.09
CA MET A 23 -27.14 -19.13 7.03
C MET A 23 -26.01 -19.10 8.07
N LEU A 24 -25.68 -20.25 8.67
CA LEU A 24 -24.60 -20.36 9.64
C LEU A 24 -23.24 -20.03 8.99
N ALA A 25 -22.99 -20.53 7.77
CA ALA A 25 -21.76 -20.24 7.04
C ALA A 25 -21.59 -18.73 6.76
N VAL A 26 -22.66 -18.04 6.34
CA VAL A 26 -22.64 -16.58 6.09
C VAL A 26 -22.36 -15.81 7.38
N VAL A 27 -22.95 -16.23 8.51
CA VAL A 27 -22.69 -15.59 9.82
C VAL A 27 -21.20 -15.69 10.19
N ILE A 28 -20.60 -16.87 10.03
CA ILE A 28 -19.17 -17.08 10.33
C ILE A 28 -18.29 -16.20 9.42
N ILE A 29 -18.57 -16.18 8.11
CA ILE A 29 -17.83 -15.35 7.16
C ILE A 29 -17.98 -13.86 7.50
N GLY A 30 -19.16 -13.41 7.90
CA GLY A 30 -19.41 -12.02 8.30
C GLY A 30 -18.54 -11.59 9.48
N ILE A 31 -18.41 -12.44 10.50
CA ILE A 31 -17.55 -12.17 11.66
C ILE A 31 -16.08 -12.08 11.22
N LEU A 32 -15.60 -13.04 10.44
CA LEU A 32 -14.21 -13.05 9.97
C LEU A 32 -13.88 -11.84 9.08
N ALA A 33 -14.80 -11.48 8.17
CA ALA A 33 -14.64 -10.36 7.26
C ALA A 33 -14.50 -9.02 8.00
N SER A 34 -15.22 -8.85 9.12
CA SER A 34 -15.16 -7.61 9.93
C SER A 34 -13.76 -7.29 10.48
N ILE A 35 -12.94 -8.32 10.72
CA ILE A 35 -11.58 -8.18 11.25
C ILE A 35 -10.56 -8.21 10.11
N ALA A 36 -10.73 -9.15 9.17
CA ALA A 36 -9.77 -9.39 8.10
C ALA A 36 -9.69 -8.22 7.10
N TYR A 37 -10.82 -7.60 6.77
CA TYR A 37 -10.87 -6.51 5.79
C TYR A 37 -10.08 -5.27 6.22
N PRO A 38 -10.32 -4.64 7.40
CA PRO A 38 -9.54 -3.47 7.82
C PRO A 38 -8.06 -3.81 8.03
N ALA A 39 -7.75 -5.01 8.53
CA ALA A 39 -6.36 -5.45 8.70
C ALA A 39 -5.60 -5.52 7.37
N TYR A 40 -6.22 -6.07 6.32
CA TYR A 40 -5.64 -6.12 4.98
C TYR A 40 -5.40 -4.72 4.39
N GLN A 41 -6.37 -3.81 4.57
CA GLN A 41 -6.23 -2.43 4.09
C GLN A 41 -5.05 -1.72 4.77
N ASN A 42 -4.92 -1.85 6.09
CA ASN A 42 -3.80 -1.28 6.84
C ASN A 42 -2.45 -1.85 6.38
N HIS A 43 -2.38 -3.16 6.11
CA HIS A 43 -1.18 -3.80 5.60
C HIS A 43 -0.77 -3.25 4.23
N SER A 44 -1.72 -3.09 3.31
CA SER A 44 -1.49 -2.49 1.99
C SER A 44 -0.98 -1.05 2.09
N LEU A 45 -1.60 -0.23 2.95
CA LEU A 45 -1.19 1.15 3.20
C LEU A 45 0.24 1.22 3.74
N GLN A 46 0.58 0.37 4.72
CA GLN A 46 1.91 0.28 5.30
C GLN A 46 2.96 -0.16 4.27
N ALA A 47 2.64 -1.14 3.41
CA ALA A 47 3.55 -1.60 2.35
C ALA A 47 3.90 -0.46 1.39
N HIS A 48 2.90 0.32 0.95
CA HIS A 48 3.13 1.48 0.10
C HIS A 48 3.86 2.61 0.82
N ARG A 49 3.60 2.81 2.12
CA ARG A 49 4.37 3.76 2.95
C ARG A 49 5.85 3.38 3.00
N ASN A 50 6.15 2.10 3.24
CA ASN A 50 7.53 1.61 3.27
C ASN A 50 8.23 1.75 1.91
N LEU A 51 7.51 1.53 0.81
CA LEU A 51 8.04 1.78 -0.53
C LEU A 51 8.39 3.27 -0.73
N ALA A 52 7.50 4.17 -0.31
CA ALA A 52 7.77 5.60 -0.38
C ALA A 52 8.99 6.01 0.47
N LYS A 53 9.20 5.42 1.66
CA LYS A 53 10.41 5.67 2.46
C LYS A 53 11.68 5.22 1.74
N ALA A 54 11.66 4.03 1.12
CA ALA A 54 12.79 3.53 0.36
C ALA A 54 13.13 4.46 -0.81
N ASP A 55 12.10 4.97 -1.50
CA ASP A 55 12.23 5.96 -2.56
C ASP A 55 12.79 7.29 -2.05
N MET A 56 12.39 7.76 -0.86
CA MET A 56 12.98 8.97 -0.24
C MET A 56 14.46 8.80 0.06
N VAL A 57 14.87 7.65 0.62
CA VAL A 57 16.29 7.35 0.86
C VAL A 57 17.07 7.25 -0.44
N LYS A 58 16.47 6.69 -1.50
CA LYS A 58 17.06 6.65 -2.84
C LYS A 58 17.24 8.05 -3.43
N LEU A 59 16.24 8.91 -3.28
CA LEU A 59 16.33 10.32 -3.68
C LEU A 59 17.44 11.03 -2.89
N GLN A 60 17.53 10.82 -1.59
CA GLN A 60 18.59 11.35 -0.73
C GLN A 60 19.98 10.96 -1.27
N LEU A 61 20.19 9.67 -1.54
CA LEU A 61 21.45 9.18 -2.10
C LEU A 61 21.80 9.87 -3.43
N LEU A 62 20.83 10.04 -4.34
CA LEU A 62 21.07 10.69 -5.64
C LEU A 62 21.34 12.19 -5.51
N LEU A 63 20.74 12.86 -4.53
CA LEU A 63 21.05 14.26 -4.22
C LEU A 63 22.49 14.42 -3.73
N GLU A 64 22.92 13.54 -2.81
CA GLU A 64 24.29 13.56 -2.29
C GLU A 64 25.33 13.21 -3.37
N GLN A 65 25.05 12.22 -4.22
CA GLN A 65 25.96 11.83 -5.30
C GLN A 65 26.18 12.94 -6.34
N ASN A 66 25.17 13.77 -6.57
CA ASN A 66 25.21 14.85 -7.55
C ASN A 66 25.53 16.21 -6.91
N TYR A 67 26.04 16.23 -5.66
CA TYR A 67 26.41 17.46 -5.00
C TYR A 67 27.68 18.07 -5.63
N GLY A 68 27.50 19.22 -6.29
CA GLY A 68 28.60 20.01 -6.87
C GLY A 68 28.73 21.37 -6.19
N THR A 69 27.94 22.33 -6.67
CA THR A 69 27.86 23.70 -6.11
C THR A 69 26.53 23.96 -5.37
N GLY A 70 25.73 22.91 -5.20
CA GLY A 70 24.38 22.93 -4.64
C GLY A 70 23.57 21.71 -5.11
N TYR A 71 22.40 21.50 -4.51
CA TYR A 71 21.51 20.41 -4.89
C TYR A 71 20.67 20.77 -6.12
N SER A 72 20.60 19.85 -7.08
CA SER A 72 19.69 19.93 -8.22
C SER A 72 18.90 18.64 -8.31
N TRP A 73 17.58 18.77 -8.40
CA TRP A 73 16.64 17.64 -8.43
C TRP A 73 15.69 17.68 -9.62
N GLY A 74 15.88 18.61 -10.56
CA GLY A 74 15.02 18.74 -11.74
C GLY A 74 15.03 17.52 -12.68
N SER A 75 16.08 16.69 -12.61
CA SER A 75 16.14 15.39 -13.31
C SER A 75 15.50 14.24 -12.52
N LEU A 76 15.36 14.39 -11.20
CA LEU A 76 14.80 13.39 -10.29
C LEU A 76 13.29 13.53 -10.13
N LEU A 77 12.79 14.77 -10.18
CA LEU A 77 11.38 15.11 -10.06
C LEU A 77 10.90 15.89 -11.27
N SER A 78 9.80 15.45 -11.87
CA SER A 78 9.09 16.16 -12.94
C SER A 78 7.63 16.36 -12.55
N GLY A 79 7.22 17.62 -12.35
CA GLY A 79 5.84 17.96 -11.96
C GLY A 79 5.35 17.30 -10.66
N GLY A 80 6.25 17.00 -9.72
CA GLY A 80 5.94 16.29 -8.47
C GLY A 80 5.94 14.76 -8.56
N SER A 81 6.10 14.21 -9.78
CA SER A 81 6.36 12.79 -9.99
C SER A 81 7.85 12.51 -9.90
N CYS A 82 8.21 11.45 -9.19
CA CYS A 82 9.58 10.98 -9.14
C CYS A 82 9.87 10.01 -10.29
N THR A 83 10.90 10.31 -11.08
CA THR A 83 11.28 9.53 -12.28
C THR A 83 12.07 8.27 -11.94
N VAL A 84 12.68 8.24 -10.75
CA VAL A 84 13.55 7.15 -10.27
C VAL A 84 12.88 6.28 -9.20
N CYS A 85 11.65 6.60 -8.80
CA CYS A 85 10.92 5.96 -7.72
C CYS A 85 10.03 4.82 -8.24
N GLU A 86 9.77 3.83 -7.39
CA GLU A 86 8.83 2.74 -7.71
C GLU A 86 7.42 2.99 -7.16
N SER A 87 7.29 3.88 -6.17
CA SER A 87 5.99 4.28 -5.67
C SER A 87 5.15 4.96 -6.74
N SER A 88 3.86 4.58 -6.80
CA SER A 88 2.91 5.15 -7.75
C SER A 88 2.59 6.61 -7.39
N ASN A 89 2.58 7.48 -8.41
CA ASN A 89 2.12 8.87 -8.30
C ASN A 89 0.67 8.98 -7.80
N GLU A 90 -0.15 7.93 -7.96
CA GLU A 90 -1.52 7.89 -7.45
C GLU A 90 -1.60 7.63 -5.93
N ARG A 91 -0.45 7.32 -5.31
CA ARG A 91 -0.31 7.08 -3.86
C ARG A 91 0.59 8.09 -3.19
N TYR A 92 1.72 8.43 -3.80
CA TYR A 92 2.67 9.40 -3.25
C TYR A 92 3.18 10.32 -4.36
N LEU A 93 3.16 11.63 -4.08
CA LEU A 93 3.90 12.63 -4.84
C LEU A 93 5.08 13.13 -4.01
N PHE A 94 6.18 13.43 -4.68
CA PHE A 94 7.41 13.86 -4.03
C PHE A 94 7.73 15.30 -4.37
N SER A 95 8.15 16.05 -3.37
CA SER A 95 8.74 17.37 -3.54
C SER A 95 10.05 17.46 -2.78
N ILE A 96 10.98 18.25 -3.33
CA ILE A 96 12.25 18.55 -2.68
C ILE A 96 12.31 20.06 -2.55
N THR A 97 12.54 20.53 -1.33
CA THR A 97 12.77 21.93 -1.03
C THR A 97 14.17 22.07 -0.46
N SER A 98 14.94 23.03 -0.97
CA SER A 98 16.26 23.38 -0.43
C SER A 98 16.21 24.78 0.15
N SER A 99 16.66 24.93 1.40
CA SER A 99 16.69 26.21 2.12
C SER A 99 18.09 26.83 2.18
N ALA A 100 19.13 26.13 1.74
CA ALA A 100 20.52 26.60 1.68
C ALA A 100 21.36 25.75 0.72
N THR A 101 22.56 26.22 0.35
CA THR A 101 23.52 25.53 -0.53
C THR A 101 23.90 24.11 -0.08
N ALA A 102 23.59 23.73 1.17
CA ALA A 102 23.93 22.43 1.75
C ALA A 102 22.77 21.72 2.49
N ALA A 103 21.54 22.27 2.49
CA ALA A 103 20.40 21.64 3.17
C ALA A 103 19.22 21.41 2.22
N TYR A 104 18.57 20.26 2.35
CA TYR A 104 17.33 19.94 1.65
C TYR A 104 16.39 19.10 2.52
N THR A 105 15.11 19.14 2.15
CA THR A 105 14.06 18.31 2.72
C THR A 105 13.30 17.66 1.58
N ILE A 106 13.28 16.33 1.58
CA ILE A 106 12.44 15.51 0.71
C ILE A 106 11.10 15.33 1.43
N VAL A 107 10.00 15.56 0.74
CA VAL A 107 8.64 15.40 1.26
C VAL A 107 7.88 14.43 0.37
N ALA A 108 7.34 13.38 0.95
CA ALA A 108 6.38 12.48 0.32
C ALA A 108 4.97 12.83 0.79
N THR A 109 4.08 13.20 -0.13
CA THR A 109 2.68 13.56 0.15
C THR A 109 1.75 12.46 -0.35
N ALA A 110 1.02 11.83 0.57
CA ALA A 110 0.06 10.80 0.22
C ALA A 110 -1.10 11.37 -0.61
N GLN A 111 -1.58 10.57 -1.55
CA GLN A 111 -2.65 10.90 -2.48
C GLN A 111 -3.90 10.08 -2.20
N ASN A 112 -5.07 10.70 -2.40
CA ASN A 112 -6.35 10.04 -2.17
C ASN A 112 -6.78 9.13 -3.32
N THR A 113 -6.14 9.21 -4.50
CA THR A 113 -6.56 8.47 -5.71
C THR A 113 -6.64 6.96 -5.48
N LYS A 114 -5.74 6.39 -4.66
CA LYS A 114 -5.78 4.99 -4.21
C LYS A 114 -5.96 4.85 -2.68
N GLY A 115 -6.48 5.89 -2.04
CA GLY A 115 -6.81 5.91 -0.62
C GLY A 115 -5.61 5.94 0.33
N GLN A 116 -4.43 6.39 -0.11
CA GLN A 116 -3.23 6.44 0.75
C GLN A 116 -3.41 7.45 1.90
N THR A 117 -4.29 8.43 1.75
CA THR A 117 -4.69 9.37 2.81
C THR A 117 -5.42 8.70 3.97
N ASN A 118 -5.90 7.46 3.82
CA ASN A 118 -6.52 6.70 4.91
C ASN A 118 -5.49 6.02 5.83
N ASP A 119 -4.19 6.16 5.54
CA ASP A 119 -3.13 5.64 6.40
C ASP A 119 -3.14 6.38 7.74
N SER A 120 -3.67 5.72 8.77
CA SER A 120 -3.84 6.28 10.11
C SER A 120 -2.52 6.63 10.80
N CYS A 121 -1.40 6.18 10.26
CA CYS A 121 -0.10 6.59 10.75
C CYS A 121 0.17 8.07 10.41
N LEU A 122 -0.16 8.47 9.17
CA LEU A 122 0.22 9.78 8.67
C LEU A 122 -0.41 10.93 9.49
N PRO A 123 0.28 12.07 9.63
CA PRO A 123 -0.30 13.24 10.28
C PRO A 123 -1.44 13.82 9.42
N SER A 124 -2.16 14.80 9.94
CA SER A 124 -3.31 15.43 9.25
C SER A 124 -2.96 16.08 7.91
N ASN A 125 -1.69 16.42 7.67
CA ASN A 125 -1.19 16.92 6.39
C ASN A 125 -0.82 15.80 5.40
N HIS A 126 -0.95 14.52 5.79
CA HIS A 126 -0.69 13.34 4.99
C HIS A 126 0.73 13.29 4.38
N GLN A 127 1.72 13.83 5.11
CA GLN A 127 3.09 13.96 4.64
C GLN A 127 4.09 13.21 5.52
N MET A 128 5.15 12.73 4.88
CA MET A 128 6.39 12.31 5.53
C MET A 128 7.55 13.11 4.96
N SER A 129 8.53 13.46 5.79
CA SER A 129 9.70 14.23 5.38
C SER A 129 11.00 13.56 5.83
N LEU A 130 12.03 13.72 5.01
CA LEU A 130 13.41 13.31 5.28
C LEU A 130 14.33 14.49 4.98
N SER A 131 15.02 15.00 6.01
CA SER A 131 16.00 16.07 5.84
C SER A 131 17.38 15.54 5.45
N SER A 132 18.25 16.42 4.96
CA SER A 132 19.66 16.13 4.67
C SER A 132 20.43 15.61 5.89
N ASP A 133 20.01 15.98 7.11
CA ASP A 133 20.62 15.53 8.37
C ASP A 133 20.14 14.14 8.80
N GLY A 134 19.24 13.51 8.03
CA GLY A 134 18.65 12.22 8.34
C GLY A 134 17.45 12.28 9.28
N GLU A 135 16.97 13.47 9.62
CA GLU A 135 15.78 13.63 10.45
C GLU A 135 14.52 13.26 9.65
N ALA A 136 13.82 12.25 10.17
CA ALA A 136 12.72 11.59 9.50
C ALA A 136 11.43 11.80 10.31
N LEU A 137 10.46 12.53 9.74
CA LEU A 137 9.23 12.92 10.43
C LEU A 137 7.98 12.47 9.66
N PRO A 138 6.89 12.08 10.37
CA PRO A 138 6.83 11.82 11.82
C PRO A 138 7.49 10.48 12.21
N SER A 139 8.26 10.45 13.30
CA SER A 139 9.05 9.27 13.72
C SER A 139 8.24 7.99 13.86
N GLU A 140 7.01 8.07 14.33
CA GLU A 140 6.09 6.93 14.53
C GLU A 140 5.73 6.21 13.22
N CYS A 141 5.91 6.89 12.08
CA CYS A 141 5.56 6.36 10.77
C CYS A 141 6.72 5.99 9.90
N TRP A 142 7.94 6.32 10.33
CA TRP A 142 9.20 5.99 9.67
C TRP A 142 9.68 4.58 9.98
#